data_AF-A0A8S4QI18-F1
#
_entry.id   AF-A0A8S4QI18-F1
#
_cell.length_a   1.000
_cell.length_b   1.000
_cell.length_c   1.000
_cell.angle_alpha   90.00
_cell.angle_beta   90.00
_cell.angle_gamma   90.00
#
_symmetry.space_group_name_H-M   'P 1'
#
loop_
_entity.id
_entity.type
_entity.pdbx_description
1 polymer ?
#
loop_
_entity_poly.entity_id
_entity_poly.type
_entity_poly.pdbx_seq_one_letter_code
_entity_poly.pdbx_strand_id
1 'polypeptide(L)' 'SCMKRAFKTTVSKSCPYCRQKLTDFELTTNEQLMTALRTILPGYDAGQK' A
#
# COMPACT_ATOMS: atom_id res chain seq x y z
N SER A 1 -7.63 3.31 2.71
CA SER A 1 -6.23 2.87 2.39
C SER A 1 -5.48 3.83 1.44
N CYS A 2 -4.28 4.27 1.84
CA CYS A 2 -3.41 5.18 1.08
C CYS A 2 -2.94 4.63 -0.27
N MET A 3 -2.63 3.33 -0.35
CA MET A 3 -2.24 2.70 -1.62
C MET A 3 -3.41 2.62 -2.59
N LYS A 4 -4.60 2.21 -2.14
CA LYS A 4 -5.80 2.20 -3.00
C LYS A 4 -6.12 3.59 -3.52
N ARG A 5 -5.94 4.64 -2.71
CA ARG A 5 -6.11 6.03 -3.16
C ARG A 5 -5.04 6.42 -4.18
N ALA A 6 -3.77 6.22 -3.87
CA ALA A 6 -2.66 6.53 -4.78
C ALA A 6 -2.84 5.85 -6.15
N PHE A 7 -3.14 4.55 -6.17
CA PHE A 7 -3.35 3.77 -7.39
C PHE A 7 -4.68 4.06 -8.10
N LYS A 8 -5.71 4.54 -7.40
CA LYS A 8 -7.00 4.96 -7.99
C LYS A 8 -6.93 6.38 -8.57
N THR A 9 -6.12 7.26 -8.00
CA THR A 9 -5.95 8.65 -8.46
C THR A 9 -4.85 8.82 -9.50
N THR A 10 -3.87 7.93 -9.54
CA THR A 10 -2.89 7.92 -10.64
C THR A 10 -3.56 7.36 -11.89
N VAL A 11 -3.90 8.27 -12.81
CA VAL A 11 -4.31 7.97 -14.20
C VAL A 11 -3.33 6.98 -14.88
N SER A 12 -2.10 6.90 -14.39
CA SER A 12 -1.10 5.91 -14.76
C SER A 12 -1.08 4.75 -13.75
N LYS A 13 -1.28 3.52 -14.24
CA LYS A 13 -0.97 2.28 -13.52
C LYS A 13 0.55 2.18 -13.31
N SER A 14 1.12 3.03 -12.45
CA SER A 14 2.56 3.17 -12.25
C SER A 14 2.88 3.48 -10.79
N CYS A 15 4.01 2.98 -10.31
CA CYS A 15 4.48 3.24 -8.96
C CYS A 15 4.73 4.75 -8.76
N PRO A 16 4.15 5.40 -7.72
CA PRO A 16 4.34 6.83 -7.49
C PRO A 16 5.78 7.22 -7.13
N TYR A 17 6.60 6.25 -6.68
CA TYR A 17 8.01 6.48 -6.34
C TYR A 17 8.93 6.28 -7.55
N CYS A 18 8.97 5.07 -8.13
CA CYS A 18 9.92 4.72 -9.19
C CYS A 18 9.35 4.85 -10.62
N ARG A 19 8.08 5.22 -10.77
CA ARG A 19 7.35 5.34 -12.05
C ARG A 19 7.29 4.06 -12.90
N GLN A 20 7.73 2.92 -12.37
CA GLN A 20 7.58 1.62 -13.04
C GLN A 20 6.10 1.31 -13.29
N LYS A 21 5.81 0.66 -14.42
CA LYS A 21 4.46 0.23 -14.77
C LYS A 21 4.02 -0.90 -13.84
N LEU A 22 2.78 -0.80 -13.38
CA LEU A 22 2.10 -1.77 -12.51
C LEU A 22 0.90 -2.40 -13.23
N THR A 23 0.85 -2.30 -14.56
CA THR A 23 -0.26 -2.80 -15.38
C THR A 23 -0.60 -4.26 -15.13
N ASP A 24 0.43 -5.06 -14.87
CA ASP A 24 0.38 -6.52 -14.76
C ASP A 24 0.75 -6.99 -13.34
N PHE A 25 0.83 -6.06 -12.38
CA PHE A 25 1.23 -6.34 -11.01
C PHE A 25 0.00 -6.50 -10.12
N GLU A 26 -0.19 -7.70 -9.57
CA GLU A 26 -1.21 -7.93 -8.55
C GLU A 26 -0.74 -7.34 -7.21
N LEU A 27 -1.44 -6.32 -6.72
CA LEU A 27 -1.14 -5.71 -5.44
C LEU A 27 -1.52 -6.67 -4.30
N THR A 28 -0.51 -7.21 -3.62
CA THR A 28 -0.67 -8.05 -2.43
C THR A 28 -0.29 -7.29 -1.17
N THR A 29 -0.96 -7.61 -0.06
CA THR A 29 -0.61 -7.07 1.26
C THR A 29 0.63 -7.78 1.79
N ASN A 30 1.60 -7.01 2.29
CA ASN A 30 2.74 -7.58 2.99
C ASN A 30 2.36 -7.85 4.46
N GLU A 31 1.90 -9.08 4.73
CA GLU A 31 1.46 -9.54 6.05
C GLU A 31 2.58 -9.52 7.10
N GLN A 32 3.83 -9.81 6.69
CA GLN A 32 4.99 -9.79 7.58
C GLN A 32 5.28 -8.38 8.07
N LEU A 33 5.27 -7.41 7.15
CA LEU A 33 5.46 -6.00 7.49
C LEU A 33 4.32 -5.46 8.34
N MET A 34 3.07 -5.79 8.01
CA MET A 34 1.92 -5.38 8.81
C MET A 34 2.03 -5.90 10.25
N THR A 35 2.44 -7.15 10.42
CA THR A 35 2.66 -7.75 11.74
C THR A 35 3.77 -7.02 12.50
N ALA A 36 4.92 -6.78 11.86
CA ALA A 36 6.03 -6.04 12.47
C ALA A 36 5.59 -4.63 12.93
N LEU A 37 4.83 -3.92 12.10
CA LEU A 37 4.31 -2.59 12.43
C LEU A 37 3.35 -2.60 13.63
N ARG A 38 2.44 -3.58 13.71
CA ARG A 38 1.53 -3.73 14.85
C ARG A 38 2.26 -4.04 16.16
N THR A 39 3.35 -4.80 16.08
CA THR A 39 4.18 -5.13 17.25
C THR A 39 4.95 -3.92 17.76
N ILE A 40 5.52 -3.12 16.86
CA ILE A 40 6.34 -1.95 17.24
C ILE A 40 5.46 -0.74 17.60
N LEU A 41 4.32 -0.59 16.92
CA LEU A 41 3.41 0.55 17.03
C LEU A 41 1.98 0.04 17.30
N PRO A 42 1.63 -0.27 18.56
CA PRO A 42 0.27 -0.68 18.92
C PRO A 42 -0.77 0.35 18.48
N GLY A 43 -1.79 -0.08 17.74
CA GLY A 43 -2.83 0.81 17.21
C GLY A 43 -2.46 1.56 15.94
N TYR A 44 -1.33 1.25 15.29
CA TYR A 44 -0.91 1.85 14.01
C TYR A 44 -1.98 1.79 12.91
N ASP A 45 -2.79 0.74 12.90
CA ASP A 45 -3.87 0.52 11.95
C ASP A 45 -5.24 1.01 12.43
N ALA A 46 -5.32 1.67 13.58
CA ALA A 46 -6.56 2.24 14.10
C ALA A 46 -7.15 3.27 13.11
N GLY A 47 -8.38 3.03 12.65
CA GLY A 47 -9.08 3.91 11.72
C GLY A 47 -8.74 3.70 10.24
N GLN A 48 -7.87 2.75 9.89
CA GLN A 48 -7.65 2.38 8.49
C GLN A 48 -8.82 1.50 7.98
N LYS A 49 -9.85 2.14 7.43
CA LYS A 49 -10.88 1.49 6.59
C LYS A 49 -10.57 1.62 5.08
#